data_AF-A0A6V7TAN4-F1
#
_entry.id   AF-A0A6V7TAN4-F1
#
_cell.length_a   1.000
_cell.length_b   1.000
_cell.length_c   1.000
_cell.angle_alpha   90.00
_cell.angle_beta   90.00
_cell.angle_gamma   90.00
#
_symmetry.space_group_name_H-M   'P 1'
#
loop_
_entity.id
_entity.type
_entity.pdbx_description
1 polymer ?
#
loop_
_entity_poly.entity_id
_entity_poly.type
_entity_poly.pdbx_seq_one_letter_code
_entity_poly.pdbx_strand_id
1 'polypeptide(L)'
;MANKLVARKKIATHIARENSRVKNKRSIKKVVVLVIIICMLIAATILLILHFVLNGNSVYPIDIGVYSYEILNKYEHVHDPTIGQQANVGSIIHQRYTTNHPFTQGLLYIDGNTLIESSGLYAVSYLRRFNLKTGSTERFYNITNNYFAEGIALVIEPETYRKFIFVLTYKENTILVFDYNTFELYNTFEHDLVGYGLTSNLDPIHSIQDLRNGKFANYQKLWATSGNEFLYELEIPNNFKNVNKINIINKKKVTCAGFTMKHVNELEYHLQEKTIYANIFMTNLIIEIDISKGSCLKIINLTGLIDHNTHKKSIGRSRESFLNGIAINPVNSKEALPNLLVTGKFWPNLFEIKLVKNSALNAHSVLVEYFKAIKHHH
;
A
#
# COMPACT_ATOMS: atom_id res chain seq x y z
N MET A 1 55.64 -70.42 51.02
CA MET A 1 55.17 -70.04 49.66
C MET A 1 53.79 -69.36 49.63
N ALA A 2 52.86 -69.64 50.56
CA ALA A 2 51.49 -69.09 50.53
C ALA A 2 51.36 -67.55 50.65
N ASN A 3 52.17 -66.88 51.49
CA ASN A 3 52.06 -65.43 51.71
C ASN A 3 52.45 -64.56 50.49
N LYS A 4 53.36 -65.04 49.63
CA LYS A 4 53.76 -64.34 48.39
C LYS A 4 52.66 -64.36 47.32
N LEU A 5 51.87 -65.43 47.28
CA LEU A 5 50.77 -65.58 46.32
C LEU A 5 49.58 -64.66 46.67
N VAL A 6 49.25 -64.56 47.95
CA VAL A 6 48.16 -63.68 48.45
C VAL A 6 48.50 -62.21 48.23
N ALA A 7 49.76 -61.80 48.48
CA ALA A 7 50.22 -60.44 48.21
C ALA A 7 50.15 -60.08 46.71
N ARG A 8 50.60 -60.98 45.82
CA ARG A 8 50.50 -60.78 44.36
C ARG A 8 49.04 -60.67 43.88
N LYS A 9 48.13 -61.47 44.45
CA LYS A 9 46.69 -61.42 44.10
C LYS A 9 46.03 -60.13 44.56
N LYS A 10 46.40 -59.60 45.74
CA LYS A 10 45.94 -58.28 46.24
C LYS A 10 46.46 -57.12 45.38
N ILE A 11 47.73 -57.16 44.96
CA ILE A 11 48.31 -56.14 44.07
C ILE A 11 47.63 -56.17 42.70
N ALA A 12 47.41 -57.34 42.11
CA ALA A 12 46.73 -57.49 40.83
C ALA A 12 45.28 -56.98 40.86
N THR A 13 44.54 -57.26 41.95
CA THR A 13 43.16 -56.74 42.14
C THR A 13 43.14 -55.23 42.38
N HIS A 14 44.15 -54.68 43.05
CA HIS A 14 44.28 -53.24 43.23
C HIS A 14 44.54 -52.52 41.90
N ILE A 15 45.50 -53.01 41.10
CA ILE A 15 45.82 -52.48 39.77
C ILE A 15 44.61 -52.56 38.82
N ALA A 16 43.86 -53.68 38.84
CA ALA A 16 42.65 -53.82 38.04
C ALA A 16 41.56 -52.80 38.42
N ARG A 17 41.38 -52.54 39.73
CA ARG A 17 40.44 -51.51 40.22
C ARG A 17 40.89 -50.10 39.83
N GLU A 18 42.18 -49.82 39.89
CA GLU A 18 42.74 -48.51 39.51
C GLU A 18 42.60 -48.26 38.01
N ASN A 19 42.92 -49.25 37.17
CA ASN A 19 42.74 -49.19 35.73
C ASN A 19 41.27 -49.03 35.32
N SER A 20 40.34 -49.69 36.02
CA SER A 20 38.90 -49.51 35.83
C SER A 20 38.44 -48.09 36.18
N ARG A 21 38.91 -47.53 37.31
CA ARG A 21 38.62 -46.14 37.71
C ARG A 21 39.16 -45.11 36.70
N VAL A 22 40.37 -45.31 36.18
CA VAL A 22 40.97 -44.43 35.17
C VAL A 22 40.21 -44.51 33.84
N LYS A 23 39.80 -45.72 33.42
CA LYS A 23 38.97 -45.92 32.22
C LYS A 23 37.61 -45.25 32.35
N ASN A 24 36.96 -45.35 33.53
CA ASN A 24 35.69 -44.69 33.80
C ASN A 24 35.82 -43.16 33.81
N LYS A 25 36.87 -42.60 34.45
CA LYS A 25 37.16 -41.15 34.38
C LYS A 25 37.42 -40.66 32.95
N ARG A 26 38.13 -41.42 32.11
CA ARG A 26 38.32 -41.10 30.69
C ARG A 26 36.99 -41.15 29.91
N SER A 27 36.11 -42.10 30.22
CA SER A 27 34.78 -42.20 29.61
C SER A 27 33.89 -40.99 29.98
N ILE A 28 33.85 -40.62 31.26
CA ILE A 28 33.10 -39.45 31.74
C ILE A 28 33.63 -38.16 31.09
N LYS A 29 34.95 -37.98 31.00
CA LYS A 29 35.53 -36.82 30.30
C LYS A 29 35.11 -36.74 28.84
N LYS A 30 35.06 -37.88 28.12
CA LYS A 30 34.57 -37.91 26.72
C LYS A 30 33.11 -37.51 26.62
N VAL A 31 32.26 -37.98 27.53
CA VAL A 31 30.84 -37.62 27.56
C VAL A 31 30.66 -36.13 27.85
N VAL A 32 31.38 -35.58 28.83
CA VAL A 32 31.32 -34.15 29.16
C VAL A 32 31.78 -33.29 28.00
N VAL A 33 32.88 -33.65 27.32
CA VAL A 33 33.36 -32.94 26.14
C VAL A 33 32.32 -33.00 25.00
N LEU A 34 31.71 -34.16 24.77
CA LEU A 34 30.67 -34.32 23.75
C LEU A 34 29.44 -33.44 24.04
N VAL A 35 28.99 -33.40 25.30
CA VAL A 35 27.87 -32.53 25.73
C VAL A 35 28.22 -31.05 25.52
N ILE A 36 29.43 -30.62 25.89
CA ILE A 36 29.88 -29.24 25.68
C ILE A 36 29.88 -28.89 24.18
N ILE A 37 30.38 -29.78 23.32
CA ILE A 37 30.37 -29.58 21.87
C ILE A 37 28.94 -29.46 21.33
N ILE A 38 28.03 -30.33 21.77
CA ILE A 38 26.60 -30.26 21.37
C ILE A 38 25.97 -28.94 21.84
N CYS A 39 26.21 -28.52 23.08
CA CYS A 39 25.71 -27.23 23.58
C CYS A 39 26.26 -26.05 22.79
N MET A 40 27.55 -26.06 22.43
CA MET A 40 28.14 -25.00 21.60
C MET A 40 27.57 -25.01 20.17
N LEU A 41 27.31 -26.18 19.58
CA LEU A 41 26.66 -26.29 18.27
C LEU A 41 25.23 -25.75 18.30
N ILE A 42 24.45 -26.09 19.34
CA ILE A 42 23.10 -25.56 19.52
C ILE A 42 23.15 -24.04 19.69
N ALA A 43 24.03 -23.52 20.55
CA ALA A 43 24.18 -22.08 20.75
C ALA A 43 24.61 -21.35 19.47
N ALA A 44 25.57 -21.90 18.72
CA ALA A 44 26.00 -21.36 17.43
C ALA A 44 24.87 -21.38 16.40
N THR A 45 24.05 -22.44 16.37
CA THR A 45 22.88 -22.54 15.47
C THR A 45 21.82 -21.50 15.84
N ILE A 46 21.53 -21.32 17.14
CA ILE A 46 20.60 -20.29 17.62
C ILE A 46 21.11 -18.89 17.27
N LEU A 47 22.39 -18.61 17.51
CA LEU A 47 23.01 -17.32 17.17
C LEU A 47 23.03 -17.08 15.66
N LEU A 48 23.22 -18.12 14.85
CA LEU A 48 23.16 -18.03 13.39
C LEU A 48 21.73 -17.74 12.91
N ILE A 49 20.73 -18.46 13.45
CA ILE A 49 19.30 -18.19 13.20
C ILE A 49 18.97 -16.75 13.60
N LEU A 50 19.38 -16.31 14.79
CA LEU A 50 19.14 -14.96 15.28
C LEU A 50 19.84 -13.91 14.40
N HIS A 51 21.05 -14.17 13.93
CA HIS A 51 21.76 -13.32 12.98
C HIS A 51 21.00 -13.22 11.64
N PHE A 52 20.48 -14.32 11.09
CA PHE A 52 19.65 -14.29 9.88
C PHE A 52 18.28 -13.63 10.10
N VAL A 53 17.69 -13.74 11.29
CA VAL A 53 16.43 -13.08 11.64
C VAL A 53 16.62 -11.57 11.81
N LEU A 54 17.73 -11.14 12.43
CA LEU A 54 18.00 -9.73 12.73
C LEU A 54 18.68 -8.98 11.57
N ASN A 55 19.53 -9.65 10.79
CA ASN A 55 20.32 -9.04 9.72
C ASN A 55 20.01 -9.59 8.32
N GLY A 56 19.13 -10.59 8.20
CA GLY A 56 18.72 -11.10 6.90
C GLY A 56 17.79 -10.11 6.20
N ASN A 57 18.20 -9.62 5.04
CA ASN A 57 17.27 -9.27 3.97
C ASN A 57 16.46 -10.55 3.68
N SER A 58 15.28 -10.70 4.28
CA SER A 58 14.59 -11.99 4.31
C SER A 58 14.23 -12.43 2.89
N VAL A 59 14.84 -13.53 2.45
CA VAL A 59 14.48 -14.25 1.21
C VAL A 59 13.33 -15.24 1.48
N TYR A 60 12.94 -15.41 2.74
CA TYR A 60 11.73 -16.14 3.14
C TYR A 60 10.65 -15.14 3.57
N PRO A 61 9.40 -15.30 3.10
CA PRO A 61 8.37 -14.31 3.33
C PRO A 61 8.06 -14.26 4.83
N ILE A 62 8.18 -13.07 5.40
CA ILE A 62 7.30 -12.62 6.49
C ILE A 62 5.88 -13.08 6.11
N ASP A 63 5.10 -13.66 7.02
CA ASP A 63 3.74 -14.14 6.73
C ASP A 63 2.91 -13.02 6.07
N ILE A 64 2.86 -13.00 4.72
CA ILE A 64 2.11 -12.00 3.96
C ILE A 64 0.65 -12.39 4.13
N GLY A 65 -0.10 -11.54 4.80
CA GLY A 65 -1.51 -11.79 5.01
C GLY A 65 -2.25 -11.77 3.67
N VAL A 66 -2.89 -12.87 3.30
CA VAL A 66 -3.79 -12.91 2.15
C VAL A 66 -5.21 -12.69 2.63
N TYR A 67 -5.92 -11.76 2.00
CA TYR A 67 -7.28 -11.37 2.34
C TYR A 67 -8.18 -11.48 1.13
N SER A 68 -9.42 -11.89 1.38
CA SER A 68 -10.56 -11.67 0.51
C SER A 68 -11.42 -10.54 1.10
N TYR A 69 -12.65 -10.42 0.63
CA TYR A 69 -13.55 -9.35 1.04
C TYR A 69 -14.97 -9.87 1.32
N GLU A 70 -15.68 -9.14 2.19
CA GLU A 70 -17.13 -9.15 2.31
C GLU A 70 -17.65 -7.76 1.91
N ILE A 71 -18.69 -7.67 1.08
CA ILE A 71 -19.31 -6.39 0.74
C ILE A 71 -20.22 -5.99 1.89
N LEU A 72 -19.93 -4.85 2.53
CA LEU A 72 -20.77 -4.26 3.57
C LEU A 72 -21.85 -3.39 2.96
N ASN A 73 -21.46 -2.50 2.05
CA ASN A 73 -22.36 -1.56 1.40
C ASN A 73 -22.01 -1.42 -0.09
N LYS A 74 -23.03 -1.10 -0.88
CA LYS A 74 -22.91 -0.76 -2.30
C LYS A 74 -23.55 0.60 -2.54
N TYR A 75 -22.84 1.48 -3.21
CA TYR A 75 -23.27 2.85 -3.52
C TYR A 75 -23.30 3.06 -5.03
N GLU A 76 -24.15 3.97 -5.51
CA GLU A 76 -24.15 4.37 -6.92
C GLU A 76 -22.95 5.28 -7.22
N HIS A 77 -22.27 4.99 -8.32
CA HIS A 77 -21.10 5.72 -8.80
C HIS A 77 -21.43 6.37 -10.14
N VAL A 78 -22.26 7.40 -10.06
CA VAL A 78 -22.76 8.13 -11.22
C VAL A 78 -22.24 9.56 -11.16
N HIS A 79 -22.04 10.13 -12.34
CA HIS A 79 -21.69 11.52 -12.52
C HIS A 79 -22.63 12.16 -13.54
N ASP A 80 -23.26 13.26 -13.13
CA ASP A 80 -23.94 14.19 -14.03
C ASP A 80 -23.12 15.50 -14.06
N PRO A 81 -22.46 15.82 -15.18
CA PRO A 81 -21.64 17.04 -15.29
C PRO A 81 -22.44 18.33 -15.12
N THR A 82 -23.77 18.27 -15.22
CA THR A 82 -24.66 19.43 -15.08
C THR A 82 -25.01 19.75 -13.63
N ILE A 83 -24.74 18.83 -12.70
CA ILE A 83 -25.09 18.97 -11.27
C ILE A 83 -23.84 19.41 -10.48
N GLY A 84 -24.04 20.37 -9.57
CA GLY A 84 -23.02 20.88 -8.66
C GLY A 84 -22.50 22.27 -9.02
N GLN A 85 -21.80 22.92 -8.08
CA GLN A 85 -21.21 24.23 -8.31
C GLN A 85 -20.01 24.11 -9.27
N GLN A 86 -20.09 24.80 -10.41
CA GLN A 86 -19.07 24.79 -11.45
C GLN A 86 -17.97 25.83 -11.14
N ALA A 87 -16.71 25.39 -11.07
CA ALA A 87 -15.56 26.25 -10.77
C ALA A 87 -14.71 26.60 -12.01
N ASN A 88 -14.93 25.95 -13.17
CA ASN A 88 -14.31 26.31 -14.45
C ASN A 88 -15.27 26.00 -15.60
N VAL A 89 -15.80 27.04 -16.26
CA VAL A 89 -16.89 26.95 -17.26
C VAL A 89 -16.36 27.16 -18.69
N GLY A 90 -15.15 26.67 -18.99
CA GLY A 90 -14.72 26.52 -20.39
C GLY A 90 -15.70 25.62 -21.14
N SER A 91 -16.16 26.07 -22.31
CA SER A 91 -17.23 25.48 -23.13
C SER A 91 -17.37 23.98 -22.92
N ILE A 92 -18.51 23.55 -22.37
CA ILE A 92 -18.89 22.15 -22.11
C ILE A 92 -18.46 21.29 -23.30
N ILE A 93 -17.29 20.64 -23.20
CA ILE A 93 -16.81 19.80 -24.28
C ILE A 93 -17.51 18.46 -24.16
N HIS A 94 -18.11 18.09 -25.30
CA HIS A 94 -18.96 16.94 -25.51
C HIS A 94 -18.49 15.67 -24.79
N GLN A 95 -19.45 15.03 -24.11
CA GLN A 95 -19.40 13.64 -23.68
C GLN A 95 -19.03 12.74 -24.88
N ARG A 96 -17.73 12.55 -25.10
CA ARG A 96 -17.23 11.52 -26.02
C ARG A 96 -17.55 10.12 -25.50
N TYR A 97 -17.86 10.01 -24.20
CA TYR A 97 -18.30 8.81 -23.52
C TYR A 97 -19.77 8.98 -23.12
N THR A 98 -20.62 8.10 -23.63
CA THR A 98 -22.05 8.03 -23.30
C THR A 98 -22.32 7.41 -21.92
N THR A 99 -21.27 7.12 -21.14
CA THR A 99 -21.37 6.51 -19.82
C THR A 99 -21.28 7.57 -18.75
N ASN A 100 -22.31 7.66 -17.90
CA ASN A 100 -22.32 8.55 -16.73
C ASN A 100 -21.44 8.01 -15.58
N HIS A 101 -20.42 7.20 -15.87
CA HIS A 101 -19.55 6.58 -14.88
C HIS A 101 -18.12 7.13 -15.00
N PRO A 102 -17.46 7.49 -13.89
CA PRO A 102 -16.11 8.10 -13.92
C PRO A 102 -15.02 7.16 -14.43
N PHE A 103 -13.99 7.72 -15.06
CA PHE A 103 -12.73 7.01 -15.28
C PHE A 103 -11.80 7.26 -14.08
N THR A 104 -12.16 6.67 -12.95
CA THR A 104 -11.54 6.91 -11.64
C THR A 104 -10.03 6.72 -11.67
N GLN A 105 -9.29 7.76 -11.33
CA GLN A 105 -7.82 7.71 -11.20
C GLN A 105 -7.31 8.09 -9.81
N GLY A 106 -8.12 8.76 -8.99
CA GLY A 106 -7.86 8.93 -7.58
C GLY A 106 -9.14 9.19 -6.80
N LEU A 107 -9.23 8.66 -5.59
CA LEU A 107 -10.41 8.73 -4.73
C LEU A 107 -9.99 9.08 -3.30
N LEU A 108 -10.68 10.03 -2.65
CA LEU A 108 -10.40 10.43 -1.27
C LEU A 108 -11.69 10.50 -0.47
N TYR A 109 -11.69 9.90 0.73
CA TYR A 109 -12.77 10.05 1.70
C TYR A 109 -12.46 11.22 2.64
N ILE A 110 -13.34 12.22 2.68
CA ILE A 110 -13.11 13.44 3.46
C ILE A 110 -13.69 13.32 4.86
N ASP A 111 -15.00 13.11 4.96
CA ASP A 111 -15.74 12.96 6.21
C ASP A 111 -17.13 12.41 5.89
N GLY A 112 -17.88 11.94 6.90
CA GLY A 112 -19.32 11.66 6.77
C GLY A 112 -19.69 10.87 5.50
N ASN A 113 -20.27 11.56 4.50
CA ASN A 113 -20.56 10.99 3.17
C ASN A 113 -19.84 11.75 2.04
N THR A 114 -18.81 12.52 2.32
CA THR A 114 -18.15 13.43 1.38
C THR A 114 -16.91 12.75 0.80
N LEU A 115 -16.83 12.67 -0.52
CA LEU A 115 -15.64 12.23 -1.24
C LEU A 115 -15.15 13.28 -2.22
N ILE A 116 -13.87 13.16 -2.59
CA ILE A 116 -13.27 13.85 -3.73
C ILE A 116 -12.74 12.80 -4.69
N GLU A 117 -12.94 13.02 -5.99
CA GLU A 117 -12.51 12.11 -7.04
C GLU A 117 -11.88 12.88 -8.20
N SER A 118 -10.77 12.33 -8.70
CA SER A 118 -10.20 12.68 -10.00
C SER A 118 -10.56 11.61 -11.02
N SER A 119 -11.13 12.06 -12.13
CA SER A 119 -11.40 11.24 -13.31
C SER A 119 -10.48 11.65 -14.43
N GLY A 120 -9.80 10.66 -15.02
CA GLY A 120 -8.90 10.87 -16.15
C GLY A 120 -9.61 10.90 -17.51
N LEU A 121 -8.80 10.79 -18.57
CA LEU A 121 -9.11 10.90 -20.01
C LEU A 121 -8.90 12.33 -20.55
N TYR A 122 -8.11 12.46 -21.61
CA TYR A 122 -7.89 13.74 -22.30
C TYR A 122 -9.23 14.34 -22.76
N ALA A 123 -9.30 15.67 -22.76
CA ALA A 123 -10.50 16.46 -23.07
C ALA A 123 -11.70 16.32 -22.12
N VAL A 124 -11.74 15.32 -21.24
CA VAL A 124 -12.88 15.06 -20.34
C VAL A 124 -12.46 14.77 -18.90
N SER A 125 -11.20 15.07 -18.53
CA SER A 125 -10.72 14.93 -17.17
C SER A 125 -11.40 15.94 -16.26
N TYR A 126 -11.65 15.57 -15.00
CA TYR A 126 -12.27 16.46 -14.03
C TYR A 126 -11.90 16.11 -12.60
N LEU A 127 -12.07 17.09 -11.72
CA LEU A 127 -12.05 16.95 -10.28
C LEU A 127 -13.45 17.23 -9.75
N ARG A 128 -13.97 16.35 -8.88
CA ARG A 128 -15.27 16.56 -8.25
C ARG A 128 -15.27 16.27 -6.76
N ARG A 129 -16.11 16.99 -6.01
CA ARG A 129 -16.57 16.62 -4.67
C ARG A 129 -17.99 16.10 -4.78
N PHE A 130 -18.29 14.97 -4.16
CA PHE A 130 -19.61 14.35 -4.28
C PHE A 130 -20.00 13.61 -3.00
N ASN A 131 -21.30 13.34 -2.87
CA ASN A 131 -21.87 12.62 -1.76
C ASN A 131 -21.90 11.11 -2.04
N LEU A 132 -21.29 10.30 -1.17
CA LEU A 132 -21.21 8.84 -1.25
C LEU A 132 -22.58 8.17 -1.41
N LYS A 133 -23.56 8.59 -0.61
CA LYS A 133 -24.86 7.91 -0.53
C LYS A 133 -25.72 8.18 -1.74
N THR A 134 -25.65 9.39 -2.29
CA THR A 134 -26.53 9.82 -3.38
C THR A 134 -25.84 9.85 -4.74
N GLY A 135 -24.50 9.82 -4.79
CA GLY A 135 -23.71 10.06 -5.99
C GLY A 135 -23.73 11.51 -6.49
N SER A 136 -24.49 12.39 -5.82
CA SER A 136 -24.69 13.78 -6.26
C SER A 136 -23.40 14.58 -6.16
N THR A 137 -23.04 15.27 -7.23
CA THR A 137 -21.87 16.15 -7.27
C THR A 137 -22.19 17.48 -6.61
N GLU A 138 -21.36 17.86 -5.64
CA GLU A 138 -21.49 19.11 -4.88
C GLU A 138 -20.68 20.22 -5.54
N ARG A 139 -19.47 19.90 -5.99
CA ARG A 139 -18.55 20.82 -6.66
C ARG A 139 -17.83 20.10 -7.79
N PHE A 140 -17.67 20.79 -8.91
CA PHE A 140 -17.07 20.24 -10.11
C PHE A 140 -16.07 21.23 -10.72
N TYR A 141 -14.93 20.71 -11.16
CA TYR A 141 -13.94 21.44 -11.93
C TYR A 141 -13.58 20.64 -13.18
N ASN A 142 -13.86 21.22 -14.35
CA ASN A 142 -13.41 20.68 -15.62
C ASN A 142 -11.90 20.92 -15.78
N ILE A 143 -11.11 19.86 -15.84
CA ILE A 143 -9.67 19.95 -16.05
C ILE A 143 -9.45 20.13 -17.56
N THR A 144 -8.73 21.18 -17.93
CA THR A 144 -8.55 21.60 -19.34
C THR A 144 -8.06 20.46 -20.23
N ASN A 145 -8.40 20.52 -21.52
CA ASN A 145 -8.31 19.39 -22.44
C ASN A 145 -6.93 18.72 -22.59
N ASN A 146 -5.85 19.43 -22.25
CA ASN A 146 -4.48 18.95 -22.44
C ASN A 146 -3.98 18.05 -21.31
N TYR A 147 -4.71 17.96 -20.20
CA TYR A 147 -4.31 17.12 -19.07
C TYR A 147 -5.14 15.85 -19.02
N PHE A 148 -4.46 14.74 -18.74
CA PHE A 148 -5.08 13.52 -18.28
C PHE A 148 -4.89 13.47 -16.76
N ALA A 149 -5.97 13.70 -16.00
CA ALA A 149 -5.91 13.71 -14.55
C ALA A 149 -5.72 12.31 -13.97
N GLU A 150 -4.86 12.20 -12.96
CA GLU A 150 -4.48 10.94 -12.30
C GLU A 150 -4.77 11.02 -10.79
N GLY A 151 -3.97 10.35 -9.96
CA GLY A 151 -4.14 10.27 -8.51
C GLY A 151 -4.15 11.62 -7.79
N ILE A 152 -4.82 11.65 -6.62
CA ILE A 152 -5.03 12.86 -5.84
C ILE A 152 -4.63 12.70 -4.38
N ALA A 153 -4.20 13.79 -3.75
CA ALA A 153 -3.93 13.83 -2.32
C ALA A 153 -4.28 15.20 -1.74
N LEU A 154 -4.70 15.21 -0.47
CA LEU A 154 -4.78 16.46 0.28
C LEU A 154 -3.40 16.85 0.81
N VAL A 155 -3.05 18.13 0.69
CA VAL A 155 -1.76 18.66 1.13
C VAL A 155 -1.97 20.01 1.83
N ILE A 156 -1.29 20.21 2.95
CA ILE A 156 -1.20 21.51 3.64
C ILE A 156 0.01 22.28 3.14
N GLU A 157 -0.18 23.54 2.76
CA GLU A 157 0.93 24.48 2.52
C GLU A 157 1.56 24.88 3.86
N PRO A 158 2.85 24.58 4.12
CA PRO A 158 3.44 24.81 5.43
C PRO A 158 3.46 26.26 5.91
N GLU A 159 3.63 27.24 5.02
CA GLU A 159 3.70 28.65 5.40
C GLU A 159 2.33 29.21 5.85
N THR A 160 1.26 28.87 5.13
CA THR A 160 -0.07 29.47 5.37
C THR A 160 -1.02 28.55 6.14
N TYR A 161 -0.72 27.25 6.21
CA TYR A 161 -1.60 26.17 6.65
C TYR A 161 -2.90 26.06 5.84
N ARG A 162 -2.95 26.58 4.62
CA ARG A 162 -4.07 26.35 3.72
C ARG A 162 -4.06 24.91 3.21
N LYS A 163 -5.25 24.34 3.03
CA LYS A 163 -5.47 23.00 2.51
C LYS A 163 -5.66 23.05 1.00
N PHE A 164 -4.96 22.18 0.28
CA PHE A 164 -4.99 22.07 -1.16
C PHE A 164 -5.22 20.62 -1.58
N ILE A 165 -5.70 20.44 -2.81
CA ILE A 165 -5.82 19.15 -3.48
C ILE A 165 -4.74 19.13 -4.56
N PHE A 166 -3.82 18.17 -4.47
CA PHE A 166 -2.86 17.92 -5.52
C PHE A 166 -3.46 16.86 -6.44
N VAL A 167 -3.33 17.07 -7.75
CA VAL A 167 -3.75 16.12 -8.79
C VAL A 167 -2.56 15.86 -9.70
N LEU A 168 -2.07 14.62 -9.75
CA LEU A 168 -1.06 14.23 -10.73
C LEU A 168 -1.67 14.24 -12.13
N THR A 169 -0.80 14.34 -13.14
CA THR A 169 -1.17 14.17 -14.55
C THR A 169 -0.38 13.01 -15.14
N TYR A 170 -0.94 12.35 -16.16
CA TYR A 170 -0.37 11.13 -16.69
C TYR A 170 1.00 11.37 -17.36
N LYS A 171 1.04 12.05 -18.52
CA LYS A 171 2.28 12.25 -19.29
C LYS A 171 2.72 13.70 -19.36
N GLU A 172 2.00 14.59 -18.70
CA GLU A 172 2.22 16.03 -18.78
C GLU A 172 3.25 16.52 -17.75
N ASN A 173 3.81 15.63 -16.93
CA ASN A 173 4.85 15.96 -15.93
C ASN A 173 4.46 17.14 -15.02
N THR A 174 3.16 17.25 -14.73
CA THR A 174 2.56 18.38 -14.01
C THR A 174 1.71 17.89 -12.84
N ILE A 175 1.85 18.51 -11.67
CA ILE A 175 0.89 18.43 -10.57
C ILE A 175 0.03 19.69 -10.61
N LEU A 176 -1.28 19.52 -10.74
CA LEU A 176 -2.25 20.60 -10.63
C LEU A 176 -2.60 20.80 -9.15
N VAL A 177 -2.57 22.04 -8.67
CA VAL A 177 -2.81 22.40 -7.27
C VAL A 177 -4.09 23.19 -7.16
N PHE A 178 -5.12 22.61 -6.57
CA PHE A 178 -6.42 23.25 -6.40
C PHE A 178 -6.62 23.69 -4.95
N ASP A 179 -7.19 24.87 -4.75
CA ASP A 179 -7.67 25.27 -3.43
C ASP A 179 -8.81 24.34 -2.99
N TYR A 180 -8.70 23.78 -1.79
CA TYR A 180 -9.63 22.74 -1.31
C TYR A 180 -11.08 23.23 -1.19
N ASN A 181 -11.30 24.51 -0.85
CA ASN A 181 -12.65 25.02 -0.60
C ASN A 181 -13.34 25.41 -1.90
N THR A 182 -12.60 26.04 -2.81
CA THR A 182 -13.15 26.66 -4.03
C THR A 182 -13.03 25.76 -5.26
N PHE A 183 -12.10 24.81 -5.27
CA PHE A 183 -11.62 24.07 -6.45
C PHE A 183 -10.98 24.97 -7.52
N GLU A 184 -10.64 26.22 -7.20
CA GLU A 184 -9.90 27.05 -8.15
C GLU A 184 -8.47 26.53 -8.29
N LEU A 185 -7.98 26.46 -9.53
CA LEU A 185 -6.59 26.12 -9.81
C LEU A 185 -5.71 27.23 -9.24
N TYR A 186 -4.95 26.89 -8.19
CA TYR A 186 -4.11 27.82 -7.46
C TYR A 186 -2.70 27.88 -8.04
N ASN A 187 -2.11 26.73 -8.38
CA ASN A 187 -0.79 26.65 -8.99
C ASN A 187 -0.60 25.36 -9.79
N THR A 188 0.52 25.24 -10.48
CA THR A 188 1.02 24.00 -11.08
C THR A 188 2.47 23.78 -10.68
N PHE A 189 2.87 22.54 -10.43
CA PHE A 189 4.27 22.16 -10.26
C PHE A 189 4.70 21.19 -11.36
N GLU A 190 5.87 21.40 -11.95
CA GLU A 190 6.56 20.40 -12.76
C GLU A 190 7.08 19.25 -11.86
N HIS A 191 7.21 18.05 -12.42
CA HIS A 191 7.85 16.90 -11.76
C HIS A 191 8.31 15.85 -12.77
N ASP A 192 9.25 14.98 -12.39
CA ASP A 192 9.91 14.05 -13.32
C ASP A 192 9.24 12.67 -13.42
N LEU A 193 7.95 12.54 -13.07
CA LEU A 193 7.22 11.26 -13.09
C LEU A 193 6.14 11.25 -14.17
N VAL A 194 5.87 10.07 -14.74
CA VAL A 194 4.56 9.78 -15.32
C VAL A 194 3.60 9.56 -14.15
N GLY A 195 2.48 10.28 -14.06
CA GLY A 195 1.57 10.21 -12.92
C GLY A 195 0.68 8.97 -12.94
N TYR A 196 0.57 8.29 -11.80
CA TYR A 196 -0.40 7.21 -11.53
C TYR A 196 -1.13 7.54 -10.21
N GLY A 197 -0.84 6.86 -9.11
CA GLY A 197 -1.43 7.16 -7.80
C GLY A 197 -0.68 8.26 -7.04
N LEU A 198 -1.40 8.94 -6.14
CA LEU A 198 -0.89 9.94 -5.21
C LEU A 198 -1.59 9.75 -3.87
N THR A 199 -0.89 9.87 -2.75
CA THR A 199 -1.49 9.85 -1.41
C THR A 199 -0.62 10.62 -0.42
N SER A 200 -1.17 11.10 0.68
CA SER A 200 -0.44 11.79 1.75
C SER A 200 -0.81 11.21 3.11
N ASN A 201 0.00 11.51 4.13
CA ASN A 201 -0.31 11.13 5.51
C ASN A 201 -1.27 12.09 6.23
N LEU A 202 -1.95 12.98 5.50
CA LEU A 202 -2.87 13.94 6.09
C LEU A 202 -4.19 13.26 6.43
N ASP A 203 -4.55 13.25 7.72
CA ASP A 203 -5.89 12.88 8.17
C ASP A 203 -6.89 14.00 7.80
N PRO A 204 -7.88 13.74 6.91
CA PRO A 204 -8.79 14.77 6.42
C PRO A 204 -9.64 15.44 7.50
N ILE A 205 -9.92 14.74 8.61
CA ILE A 205 -10.79 15.24 9.70
C ILE A 205 -10.10 16.22 10.65
N HIS A 206 -8.77 16.38 10.57
CA HIS A 206 -8.09 17.37 11.39
C HIS A 206 -8.46 18.80 10.97
N SER A 207 -8.79 19.63 11.96
CA SER A 207 -8.99 21.05 11.73
C SER A 207 -7.66 21.75 11.46
N ILE A 208 -7.71 22.93 10.83
CA ILE A 208 -6.50 23.74 10.63
C ILE A 208 -5.82 24.08 11.97
N GLN A 209 -6.59 24.24 13.04
CA GLN A 209 -6.04 24.52 14.36
C GLN A 209 -5.28 23.31 14.93
N ASP A 210 -5.82 22.10 14.77
CA ASP A 210 -5.15 20.86 15.19
C ASP A 210 -3.83 20.68 14.44
N LEU A 211 -3.84 20.92 13.12
CA LEU A 211 -2.67 20.84 12.27
C LEU A 211 -1.59 21.86 12.68
N ARG A 212 -1.99 23.09 13.04
CA ARG A 212 -1.08 24.12 13.57
C ARG A 212 -0.49 23.74 14.91
N ASN A 213 -1.33 23.31 15.85
CA ASN A 213 -0.91 22.92 17.20
C ASN A 213 0.07 21.75 17.17
N GLY A 214 -0.21 20.73 16.35
CA GLY A 214 0.66 19.59 16.13
C GLY A 214 1.88 19.90 15.25
N LYS A 215 1.93 21.08 14.60
CA LYS A 215 2.93 21.43 13.58
C LYS A 215 3.00 20.40 12.45
N PHE A 216 1.83 19.90 12.04
CA PHE A 216 1.68 18.79 11.08
C PHE A 216 2.44 19.02 9.77
N ALA A 217 2.40 20.24 9.26
CA ALA A 217 3.06 20.59 8.01
C ALA A 217 4.57 20.27 7.98
N ASN A 218 5.24 20.21 9.14
CA ASN A 218 6.66 19.90 9.24
C ASN A 218 7.01 18.41 9.05
N TYR A 219 6.02 17.52 9.15
CA TYR A 219 6.20 16.07 8.98
C TYR A 219 5.18 15.45 8.04
N GLN A 220 4.42 16.27 7.33
CA GLN A 220 3.58 15.84 6.22
C GLN A 220 4.47 15.19 5.16
N LYS A 221 3.96 14.12 4.55
CA LYS A 221 4.61 13.36 3.50
C LYS A 221 3.64 13.10 2.36
N LEU A 222 4.20 13.01 1.16
CA LEU A 222 3.47 12.80 -0.08
C LEU A 222 4.15 11.66 -0.84
N TRP A 223 3.36 10.69 -1.28
CA TRP A 223 3.85 9.56 -2.07
C TRP A 223 3.13 9.44 -3.40
N ALA A 224 3.88 9.03 -4.42
CA ALA A 224 3.38 8.84 -5.77
C ALA A 224 3.85 7.52 -6.37
N THR A 225 3.09 7.01 -7.35
CA THR A 225 3.49 5.90 -8.22
C THR A 225 3.57 6.38 -9.66
N SER A 226 4.27 5.59 -10.50
CA SER A 226 4.51 5.92 -11.91
C SER A 226 4.31 4.71 -12.83
N GLY A 227 3.57 3.70 -12.36
CA GLY A 227 3.36 2.42 -13.06
C GLY A 227 4.58 1.50 -13.14
N ASN A 228 5.79 2.01 -12.86
CA ASN A 228 6.99 1.20 -12.64
C ASN A 228 7.02 0.58 -11.23
N GLU A 229 8.15 -0.03 -10.86
CA GLU A 229 8.29 -0.78 -9.61
C GLU A 229 8.59 0.06 -8.35
N PHE A 230 8.44 1.38 -8.40
CA PHE A 230 8.81 2.25 -7.30
C PHE A 230 7.63 3.02 -6.72
N LEU A 231 7.61 3.10 -5.39
CA LEU A 231 6.89 4.12 -4.63
C LEU A 231 7.85 5.30 -4.41
N TYR A 232 7.46 6.48 -4.88
CA TYR A 232 8.25 7.71 -4.77
C TYR A 232 7.76 8.55 -3.60
N GLU A 233 8.68 9.14 -2.84
CA GLU A 233 8.36 10.20 -1.88
C GLU A 233 8.70 11.53 -2.56
N LEU A 234 7.73 12.43 -2.60
CA LEU A 234 7.84 13.75 -3.21
C LEU A 234 8.04 14.81 -2.13
N GLU A 235 8.83 15.84 -2.42
CA GLU A 235 8.91 17.00 -1.53
C GLU A 235 7.61 17.80 -1.53
N ILE A 236 7.36 18.49 -0.41
CA ILE A 236 6.29 19.48 -0.30
C ILE A 236 6.96 20.83 -0.03
N PRO A 237 6.89 21.80 -0.95
CA PRO A 237 7.53 23.09 -0.75
C PRO A 237 6.84 23.88 0.37
N ASN A 238 7.60 24.71 1.10
CA ASN A 238 7.03 25.52 2.20
C ASN A 238 6.00 26.54 1.71
N ASN A 239 6.23 27.11 0.52
CA ASN A 239 5.37 28.09 -0.13
C ASN A 239 5.08 27.61 -1.55
N PHE A 240 3.81 27.45 -1.88
CA PHE A 240 3.38 26.89 -3.15
C PHE A 240 3.44 27.88 -4.30
N LYS A 241 3.72 29.16 -4.07
CA LYS A 241 3.86 30.19 -5.11
C LYS A 241 5.31 30.53 -5.46
N ASN A 242 6.27 30.17 -4.63
CA ASN A 242 7.68 30.51 -4.81
C ASN A 242 8.49 29.41 -5.54
N VAL A 243 7.86 28.27 -5.82
CA VAL A 243 8.51 27.11 -6.41
C VAL A 243 7.64 26.63 -7.58
N ASN A 244 8.27 26.21 -8.66
CA ASN A 244 7.59 25.72 -9.86
C ASN A 244 7.80 24.22 -10.11
N LYS A 245 8.66 23.54 -9.34
CA LYS A 245 8.99 22.12 -9.51
C LYS A 245 8.99 21.39 -8.17
N ILE A 246 8.40 20.20 -8.14
CA ILE A 246 8.48 19.24 -7.03
C ILE A 246 9.51 18.16 -7.37
N ASN A 247 10.49 17.99 -6.49
CA ASN A 247 11.52 16.97 -6.61
C ASN A 247 11.13 15.65 -5.92
N ILE A 248 11.68 14.56 -6.44
CA ILE A 248 11.66 13.25 -5.80
C ILE A 248 12.76 13.22 -4.75
N ILE A 249 12.40 13.00 -3.48
CA ILE A 249 13.36 12.98 -2.36
C ILE A 249 13.72 11.57 -1.92
N ASN A 250 12.89 10.58 -2.26
CA ASN A 250 13.16 9.17 -1.97
C ASN A 250 12.42 8.27 -2.95
N LYS A 251 12.87 7.02 -3.05
CA LYS A 251 12.10 5.96 -3.73
C LYS A 251 12.35 4.60 -3.09
N LYS A 252 11.31 3.78 -3.05
CA LYS A 252 11.34 2.41 -2.52
C LYS A 252 10.84 1.45 -3.57
N LYS A 253 11.61 0.40 -3.85
CA LYS A 253 11.18 -0.65 -4.76
C LYS A 253 10.06 -1.45 -4.09
N VAL A 254 8.93 -1.56 -4.75
CA VAL A 254 7.78 -2.31 -4.26
C VAL A 254 8.01 -3.79 -4.52
N THR A 255 7.99 -4.60 -3.46
CA THR A 255 8.17 -6.05 -3.56
C THR A 255 7.07 -6.80 -2.83
N CYS A 256 6.65 -7.95 -3.34
CA CYS A 256 5.66 -8.81 -2.69
C CYS A 256 6.05 -10.27 -2.85
N ALA A 257 6.09 -11.00 -1.73
CA ALA A 257 6.50 -12.41 -1.66
C ALA A 257 7.84 -12.70 -2.38
N GLY A 258 8.80 -11.77 -2.30
CA GLY A 258 10.10 -11.86 -2.97
C GLY A 258 10.12 -11.41 -4.44
N PHE A 259 8.97 -11.06 -5.02
CA PHE A 259 8.86 -10.57 -6.40
C PHE A 259 8.86 -9.05 -6.45
N THR A 260 9.44 -8.47 -7.50
CA THR A 260 9.28 -7.04 -7.80
C THR A 260 7.90 -6.80 -8.39
N MET A 261 7.16 -5.84 -7.85
CA MET A 261 5.82 -5.49 -8.29
C MET A 261 5.88 -4.29 -9.22
N LYS A 262 5.32 -4.43 -10.42
CA LYS A 262 5.07 -3.33 -11.38
C LYS A 262 3.58 -3.04 -11.49
N HIS A 263 3.23 -1.95 -12.17
CA HIS A 263 1.86 -1.48 -12.37
C HIS A 263 1.16 -1.08 -11.08
N VAL A 264 1.93 -0.64 -10.09
CA VAL A 264 1.38 -0.03 -8.87
C VAL A 264 0.71 1.28 -9.29
N ASN A 265 -0.57 1.41 -8.97
CA ASN A 265 -1.41 2.50 -9.44
C ASN A 265 -1.93 3.34 -8.27
N GLU A 266 -3.24 3.54 -8.17
CA GLU A 266 -3.89 4.37 -7.16
C GLU A 266 -3.51 3.93 -5.73
N LEU A 267 -3.39 4.92 -4.83
CA LEU A 267 -2.82 4.77 -3.50
C LEU A 267 -3.77 5.33 -2.45
N GLU A 268 -3.79 4.70 -1.27
CA GLU A 268 -4.46 5.23 -0.09
C GLU A 268 -3.63 5.01 1.18
N TYR A 269 -3.50 6.04 2.01
CA TYR A 269 -2.67 5.99 3.22
C TYR A 269 -3.47 5.48 4.42
N HIS A 270 -2.92 4.47 5.09
CA HIS A 270 -3.52 3.89 6.27
C HIS A 270 -2.90 4.49 7.53
N LEU A 271 -3.69 5.28 8.27
CA LEU A 271 -3.19 6.10 9.37
C LEU A 271 -2.66 5.29 10.55
N GLN A 272 -3.40 4.25 10.96
CA GLN A 272 -3.07 3.43 12.12
C GLN A 272 -1.73 2.69 11.95
N GLU A 273 -1.55 2.01 10.81
CA GLU A 273 -0.35 1.18 10.56
C GLU A 273 0.78 1.97 9.88
N LYS A 274 0.51 3.18 9.37
CA LYS A 274 1.46 4.00 8.61
C LYS A 274 1.97 3.29 7.36
N THR A 275 1.05 2.64 6.67
CA THR A 275 1.24 1.85 5.45
C THR A 275 0.45 2.48 4.30
N ILE A 276 0.66 1.97 3.08
CA ILE A 276 -0.10 2.44 1.90
C ILE A 276 -0.78 1.24 1.24
N TYR A 277 -2.10 1.31 1.05
CA TYR A 277 -2.82 0.44 0.13
C TYR A 277 -2.60 0.92 -1.30
N ALA A 278 -2.43 -0.02 -2.23
CA ALA A 278 -2.20 0.30 -3.63
C ALA A 278 -2.92 -0.66 -4.56
N ASN A 279 -3.63 -0.14 -5.56
CA ASN A 279 -4.13 -0.95 -6.66
C ASN A 279 -2.96 -1.46 -7.51
N ILE A 280 -3.12 -2.67 -8.05
CA ILE A 280 -2.24 -3.18 -9.10
C ILE A 280 -3.01 -3.17 -10.42
N PHE A 281 -2.66 -2.24 -11.30
CA PHE A 281 -3.37 -1.99 -12.55
C PHE A 281 -3.44 -3.26 -13.42
N MET A 282 -4.59 -3.44 -14.08
CA MET A 282 -4.97 -4.62 -14.88
C MET A 282 -5.18 -5.91 -14.07
N THR A 283 -5.30 -5.82 -12.76
CA THR A 283 -5.62 -6.95 -11.89
C THR A 283 -6.76 -6.61 -10.94
N ASN A 284 -7.27 -7.63 -10.23
CA ASN A 284 -8.22 -7.45 -9.13
C ASN A 284 -7.52 -7.42 -7.77
N LEU A 285 -6.24 -7.03 -7.72
CA LEU A 285 -5.46 -7.04 -6.49
C LEU A 285 -5.25 -5.63 -5.95
N ILE A 286 -5.30 -5.54 -4.62
CA ILE A 286 -4.74 -4.45 -3.83
C ILE A 286 -3.62 -5.05 -2.99
N ILE A 287 -2.53 -4.31 -2.80
CA ILE A 287 -1.49 -4.66 -1.83
C ILE A 287 -1.39 -3.58 -0.76
N GLU A 288 -1.01 -3.95 0.46
CA GLU A 288 -0.61 -2.99 1.50
C GLU A 288 0.91 -2.99 1.63
N ILE A 289 1.53 -1.82 1.56
CA ILE A 289 2.98 -1.62 1.45
C ILE A 289 3.51 -1.03 2.76
N ASP A 290 4.56 -1.65 3.31
CA ASP A 290 5.43 -1.04 4.32
C ASP A 290 6.23 0.09 3.65
N ILE A 291 5.90 1.35 3.96
CA ILE A 291 6.50 2.52 3.31
C ILE A 291 8.02 2.58 3.55
N SER A 292 8.50 2.09 4.70
CA SER A 292 9.92 2.17 5.06
C SER A 292 10.78 1.19 4.24
N LYS A 293 10.23 0.02 3.94
CA LYS A 293 10.92 -1.10 3.26
C LYS A 293 10.56 -1.25 1.79
N GLY A 294 9.35 -0.84 1.39
CA GLY A 294 8.75 -1.17 0.09
C GLY A 294 8.20 -2.60 0.00
N SER A 295 8.28 -3.40 1.07
CA SER A 295 7.75 -4.76 1.10
C SER A 295 6.24 -4.76 1.35
N CYS A 296 5.51 -5.58 0.59
CA CYS A 296 4.10 -5.84 0.79
C CYS A 296 3.87 -6.63 2.08
N LEU A 297 2.90 -6.18 2.87
CA LEU A 297 2.45 -6.77 4.12
C LEU A 297 1.19 -7.63 3.90
N LYS A 298 0.28 -7.17 3.04
CA LYS A 298 -1.00 -7.83 2.76
C LYS A 298 -1.30 -7.85 1.26
N ILE A 299 -1.87 -8.95 0.77
CA ILE A 299 -2.48 -9.04 -0.56
C ILE A 299 -3.99 -9.16 -0.37
N ILE A 300 -4.75 -8.27 -0.97
CA ILE A 300 -6.20 -8.25 -0.95
C ILE A 300 -6.69 -8.64 -2.35
N ASN A 301 -7.35 -9.79 -2.45
CA ASN A 301 -7.87 -10.31 -3.71
C ASN A 301 -9.36 -9.96 -3.85
N LEU A 302 -9.67 -9.07 -4.79
CA LEU A 302 -11.02 -8.60 -5.10
C LEU A 302 -11.62 -9.27 -6.34
N THR A 303 -11.12 -10.44 -6.72
CA THR A 303 -11.66 -11.21 -7.85
C THR A 303 -13.15 -11.47 -7.63
N GLY A 304 -13.96 -11.16 -8.66
CA GLY A 304 -15.42 -11.26 -8.62
C GLY A 304 -16.15 -9.99 -8.19
N LEU A 305 -15.45 -8.98 -7.63
CA LEU A 305 -16.12 -7.77 -7.13
C LEU A 305 -16.85 -7.02 -8.25
N ILE A 306 -16.23 -6.95 -9.43
CA ILE A 306 -16.83 -6.31 -10.61
C ILE A 306 -18.19 -6.92 -11.01
N ASP A 307 -18.43 -8.20 -10.68
CA ASP A 307 -19.68 -8.89 -11.01
C ASP A 307 -20.87 -8.42 -10.16
N HIS A 308 -20.61 -7.71 -9.06
CA HIS A 308 -21.64 -7.12 -8.19
C HIS A 308 -22.12 -5.73 -8.66
N ASN A 309 -21.50 -5.18 -9.70
CA ASN A 309 -21.94 -3.93 -10.31
C ASN A 309 -23.35 -4.05 -10.91
N THR A 310 -24.14 -3.00 -10.75
CA THR A 310 -25.42 -2.84 -11.43
C THR A 310 -25.19 -2.84 -12.94
N HIS A 311 -26.09 -3.44 -13.72
CA HIS A 311 -26.00 -3.49 -15.20
C HIS A 311 -24.72 -4.15 -15.79
N LYS A 312 -24.21 -5.23 -15.19
CA LYS A 312 -23.07 -6.05 -15.68
C LYS A 312 -22.85 -6.16 -17.20
N LYS A 313 -23.91 -6.28 -18.00
CA LYS A 313 -23.84 -6.45 -19.47
C LYS A 313 -23.26 -5.23 -20.23
N SER A 314 -23.36 -4.01 -19.69
CA SER A 314 -22.78 -2.82 -20.31
C SER A 314 -21.27 -2.69 -20.04
N ILE A 315 -20.83 -3.10 -18.84
CA ILE A 315 -19.42 -3.02 -18.40
C ILE A 315 -18.54 -4.00 -19.16
N GLY A 316 -19.02 -5.24 -19.36
CA GLY A 316 -18.28 -6.29 -20.09
C GLY A 316 -17.94 -5.96 -21.55
N ARG A 317 -18.42 -4.82 -22.08
CA ARG A 317 -18.06 -4.30 -23.40
C ARG A 317 -16.90 -3.29 -23.38
N SER A 318 -16.60 -2.67 -22.23
CA SER A 318 -15.47 -1.74 -22.10
C SER A 318 -14.21 -2.50 -21.73
N ARG A 319 -13.26 -2.61 -22.67
CA ARG A 319 -11.94 -3.23 -22.44
C ARG A 319 -11.08 -2.48 -21.41
N GLU A 320 -11.55 -1.35 -20.91
CA GLU A 320 -10.81 -0.44 -20.02
C GLU A 320 -11.36 -0.43 -18.57
N SER A 321 -12.34 -1.27 -18.26
CA SER A 321 -12.96 -1.30 -16.94
C SER A 321 -12.16 -2.12 -15.93
N PHE A 322 -11.15 -1.48 -15.33
CA PHE A 322 -10.26 -2.07 -14.33
C PHE A 322 -10.58 -1.58 -12.92
N LEU A 323 -10.32 -2.42 -11.91
CA LEU A 323 -10.29 -2.00 -10.50
C LEU A 323 -9.29 -0.84 -10.34
N ASN A 324 -9.75 0.28 -9.76
CA ASN A 324 -8.95 1.45 -9.48
C ASN A 324 -9.71 2.45 -8.59
N GLY A 325 -9.05 3.01 -7.58
CA GLY A 325 -9.65 3.91 -6.60
C GLY A 325 -9.88 3.19 -5.27
N ILE A 326 -9.18 3.65 -4.23
CA ILE A 326 -9.23 3.15 -2.86
C ILE A 326 -9.40 4.36 -1.96
N ALA A 327 -10.31 4.28 -1.01
CA ALA A 327 -10.39 5.28 0.05
C ALA A 327 -10.71 4.60 1.38
N ILE A 328 -10.19 5.14 2.48
CA ILE A 328 -10.51 4.69 3.82
C ILE A 328 -11.30 5.80 4.52
N ASN A 329 -12.44 5.45 5.11
CA ASN A 329 -13.15 6.40 5.96
C ASN A 329 -12.21 6.84 7.11
N PRO A 330 -11.98 8.15 7.34
CA PRO A 330 -11.02 8.62 8.35
C PRO A 330 -11.27 8.09 9.77
N VAL A 331 -12.52 7.77 10.12
CA VAL A 331 -12.85 7.12 11.40
C VAL A 331 -12.30 5.70 11.45
N ASN A 332 -12.47 4.95 10.36
CA ASN A 332 -12.07 3.55 10.26
C ASN A 332 -10.56 3.39 9.96
N SER A 333 -9.89 4.41 9.43
CA SER A 333 -8.42 4.45 9.22
C SER A 333 -7.59 4.31 10.52
N LYS A 334 -8.25 4.35 11.67
CA LYS A 334 -7.68 4.15 13.01
C LYS A 334 -7.71 2.68 13.47
N GLU A 335 -8.35 1.80 12.71
CA GLU A 335 -8.38 0.37 12.99
C GLU A 335 -7.17 -0.33 12.36
N ALA A 336 -6.63 -1.38 12.97
CA ALA A 336 -5.47 -2.12 12.42
C ALA A 336 -5.78 -2.81 11.07
N LEU A 337 -7.06 -3.07 10.80
CA LEU A 337 -7.54 -3.63 9.55
C LEU A 337 -8.81 -2.87 9.12
N PRO A 338 -8.66 -1.77 8.38
CA PRO A 338 -9.79 -0.95 7.98
C PRO A 338 -10.66 -1.65 6.93
N ASN A 339 -11.94 -1.30 6.92
CA ASN A 339 -12.78 -1.42 5.74
C ASN A 339 -12.26 -0.47 4.66
N LEU A 340 -12.28 -0.93 3.42
CA LEU A 340 -11.90 -0.11 2.27
C LEU A 340 -13.15 0.28 1.49
N LEU A 341 -13.22 1.51 1.01
CA LEU A 341 -14.11 1.88 -0.07
C LEU A 341 -13.35 1.72 -1.39
N VAL A 342 -13.88 0.92 -2.31
CA VAL A 342 -13.21 0.62 -3.58
C VAL A 342 -14.17 0.78 -4.76
N THR A 343 -13.61 1.13 -5.92
CA THR A 343 -14.35 1.22 -7.19
C THR A 343 -13.43 0.85 -8.36
N GLY A 344 -13.81 1.22 -9.57
CA GLY A 344 -12.99 1.05 -10.77
C GLY A 344 -13.30 2.07 -11.85
N LYS A 345 -12.56 1.93 -12.95
CA LYS A 345 -12.71 2.75 -14.14
C LYS A 345 -14.02 2.36 -14.84
N PHE A 346 -14.90 3.34 -15.02
CA PHE A 346 -16.26 3.17 -15.53
C PHE A 346 -17.15 2.25 -14.70
N TRP A 347 -16.82 2.00 -13.42
CA TRP A 347 -17.68 1.19 -12.57
C TRP A 347 -18.92 2.00 -12.18
N PRO A 348 -20.12 1.40 -12.22
CA PRO A 348 -21.35 2.06 -11.80
C PRO A 348 -21.54 2.07 -10.28
N ASN A 349 -20.68 1.39 -9.52
CA ASN A 349 -20.81 1.31 -8.08
C ASN A 349 -19.48 1.46 -7.35
N LEU A 350 -19.55 2.07 -6.17
CA LEU A 350 -18.53 1.97 -5.13
C LEU A 350 -18.95 0.89 -4.12
N PHE A 351 -17.97 0.19 -3.55
CA PHE A 351 -18.20 -0.88 -2.58
C PHE A 351 -17.43 -0.58 -1.30
N GLU A 352 -18.13 -0.51 -0.18
CA GLU A 352 -17.46 -0.62 1.13
C GLU A 352 -17.26 -2.10 1.42
N ILE A 353 -16.00 -2.49 1.60
CA ILE A 353 -15.60 -3.87 1.80
C ILE A 353 -14.89 -4.06 3.13
N LYS A 354 -15.22 -5.15 3.82
CA LYS A 354 -14.48 -5.64 4.97
C LYS A 354 -13.45 -6.65 4.53
N LEU A 355 -12.22 -6.53 5.02
CA LEU A 355 -11.15 -7.47 4.71
C LEU A 355 -11.26 -8.73 5.57
N VAL A 356 -11.27 -9.90 4.93
CA VAL A 356 -11.37 -11.20 5.60
C VAL A 356 -10.12 -12.01 5.32
N LYS A 357 -9.37 -12.37 6.37
CA LYS A 357 -8.14 -13.16 6.21
C LYS A 357 -8.49 -14.53 5.62
N ASN A 358 -7.83 -14.90 4.52
CA ASN A 358 -8.00 -16.18 3.87
C ASN A 358 -6.78 -17.07 4.11
N SER A 359 -6.85 -17.88 5.16
CA SER A 359 -5.76 -18.79 5.56
C SER A 359 -5.55 -19.97 4.60
N ALA A 360 -6.46 -20.20 3.65
CA ALA A 360 -6.35 -21.29 2.67
C ALA A 360 -5.52 -20.91 1.43
N LEU A 361 -5.34 -19.61 1.18
CA LEU A 361 -4.53 -19.10 0.08
C LEU A 361 -3.14 -18.69 0.57
N ASN A 362 -2.11 -18.99 -0.21
CA ASN A 362 -0.77 -18.44 0.02
C ASN A 362 -0.48 -17.32 -0.97
N ALA A 363 0.42 -16.40 -0.60
CA ALA A 363 0.73 -15.23 -1.41
C ALA A 363 1.23 -15.60 -2.82
N HIS A 364 1.99 -16.69 -2.95
CA HIS A 364 2.53 -17.14 -4.23
C HIS A 364 1.42 -17.52 -5.21
N SER A 365 0.39 -18.26 -4.76
CA SER A 365 -0.70 -18.69 -5.64
C SER A 365 -1.53 -17.52 -6.16
N VAL A 366 -1.77 -16.50 -5.33
CA VAL A 366 -2.49 -15.28 -5.76
C VAL A 366 -1.66 -14.48 -6.77
N LEU A 367 -0.34 -14.39 -6.57
CA LEU A 367 0.55 -13.65 -7.47
C LEU A 367 0.77 -14.34 -8.82
N VAL A 368 0.55 -15.65 -8.94
CA VAL A 368 0.59 -16.35 -10.24
C VAL A 368 -0.44 -15.74 -11.22
N GLU A 369 -1.64 -15.41 -10.74
CA GLU A 369 -2.66 -14.75 -11.57
C GLU A 369 -2.26 -13.32 -11.96
N TYR A 370 -1.58 -12.59 -11.06
CA TYR A 370 -0.94 -11.32 -11.40
C TYR A 370 0.03 -11.47 -12.58
N PHE A 371 0.94 -12.45 -12.53
CA PHE A 371 1.93 -12.66 -13.59
C PHE A 371 1.33 -13.06 -14.93
N LYS A 372 0.20 -13.77 -14.93
CA LYS A 372 -0.56 -14.05 -16.16
C LYS A 372 -1.13 -12.78 -16.75
N ALA A 373 -1.82 -11.97 -15.94
CA ALA A 373 -2.43 -10.73 -16.39
C ALA A 373 -1.40 -9.78 -17.03
N ILE A 374 -0.27 -9.53 -16.38
CA ILE A 374 0.73 -8.60 -16.93
C ILE A 374 1.45 -9.13 -18.18
N LYS A 375 1.62 -10.45 -18.34
CA LYS A 375 2.26 -11.03 -19.54
C LYS A 375 1.41 -10.89 -20.80
N HIS A 376 0.08 -10.82 -20.68
CA HIS A 376 -0.82 -10.67 -21.83
C HIS A 376 -0.97 -9.22 -22.31
N HIS A 377 -0.39 -8.26 -21.59
CA HIS A 377 -0.56 -6.83 -21.85
C HIS A 377 0.75 -6.07 -22.12
N HIS A 378 1.86 -6.80 -22.22
CA HIS A 378 3.10 -6.37 -22.88
C HIS A 378 3.09 -6.84 -24.32
#